data_AF-A0A0Q4G3T1-F1
#
_entry.id   AF-A0A0Q4G3T1-F1
#
_cell.length_a   1.000
_cell.length_b   1.000
_cell.length_c   1.000
_cell.angle_alpha   90.00
_cell.angle_beta   90.00
_cell.angle_gamma   90.00
#
_symmetry.space_group_name_H-M   'P 1'
#
loop_
_entity.id
_entity.type
_entity.pdbx_description
1 polymer ?
#
loop_
_entity_poly.entity_id
_entity_poly.type
_entity_poly.pdbx_seq_one_letter_code
_entity_poly.pdbx_strand_id
1 'polypeptide(L)'
;MVAGPASAAAPVTLTGQARIGLTTMPARFAVQCTASGPNATGALGIALSVPVGGDQPGGFDFDAFEGPTGSRRVLTTLTVGGARQRFAASGSYANARVFTLAVSAARTDAAAMAKLAGVLRATKAGTTLMWQQESATAGRVGLSARVELGPLEARRLSTALKGCLG
;
A
#
# COMPACT_ATOMS: atom_id res chain seq x y z
N MET A 1 -24.20 -12.79 24.62
CA MET A 1 -24.40 -11.72 23.62
C MET A 1 -23.33 -11.89 22.57
N VAL A 2 -23.70 -12.21 21.33
CA VAL A 2 -22.75 -12.43 20.23
C VAL A 2 -22.33 -11.06 19.70
N ALA A 3 -21.05 -10.72 19.81
CA ALA A 3 -20.48 -9.50 19.26
C ALA A 3 -20.56 -9.55 17.73
N GLY A 4 -21.33 -8.64 17.14
CA GLY A 4 -21.30 -8.43 15.69
C GLY A 4 -19.92 -7.94 15.24
N PRO A 5 -19.47 -8.28 14.02
CA PRO A 5 -18.18 -7.85 13.51
C PRO A 5 -18.13 -6.32 13.49
N ALA A 6 -17.07 -5.73 14.04
CA ALA A 6 -16.75 -4.34 13.75
C ALA A 6 -16.71 -4.20 12.23
N SER A 7 -17.57 -3.36 11.64
CA SER A 7 -17.61 -3.13 10.19
C SER A 7 -16.28 -2.59 9.70
N ALA A 8 -15.36 -3.49 9.36
CA ALA A 8 -14.25 -3.18 8.49
C ALA A 8 -14.88 -2.78 7.15
N ALA A 9 -14.76 -1.51 6.78
CA ALA A 9 -15.13 -1.10 5.43
C ALA A 9 -14.32 -1.94 4.45
N ALA A 10 -14.98 -2.50 3.44
CA ALA A 10 -14.29 -3.25 2.39
C ALA A 10 -13.17 -2.37 1.80
N PRO A 11 -11.96 -2.94 1.57
CA PRO A 11 -10.84 -2.16 1.08
C PRO A 11 -11.17 -1.53 -0.28
N VAL A 12 -10.80 -0.26 -0.44
CA VAL A 12 -10.94 0.41 -1.74
C VAL A 12 -9.80 -0.09 -2.63
N THR A 13 -10.17 -0.84 -3.67
CA THR A 13 -9.22 -1.37 -4.64
C THR A 13 -9.12 -0.46 -5.85
N LEU A 14 -7.90 -0.18 -6.28
CA LEU A 14 -7.57 0.64 -7.45
C LEU A 14 -6.68 -0.18 -8.38
N THR A 15 -6.98 -0.16 -9.66
CA THR A 15 -6.16 -0.84 -10.67
C THR A 15 -5.14 0.14 -11.22
N GLY A 16 -3.87 -0.23 -11.17
CA GLY A 16 -2.76 0.57 -11.67
C GLY A 16 -1.76 -0.27 -12.46
N GLN A 17 -0.56 0.25 -12.60
CA GLN A 17 0.55 -0.43 -13.27
C GLN A 17 1.77 -0.43 -12.36
N ALA A 18 2.48 -1.56 -12.35
CA ALA A 18 3.81 -1.68 -11.77
C ALA A 18 4.86 -1.81 -12.87
N ARG A 19 6.06 -1.34 -12.59
CA ARG A 19 7.22 -1.36 -13.47
C ARG A 19 8.44 -1.84 -12.70
N ILE A 20 9.14 -2.80 -13.29
CA ILE A 20 10.41 -3.36 -12.83
C ILE A 20 11.38 -3.31 -14.00
N GLY A 21 12.38 -2.42 -13.94
CA GLY A 21 13.26 -2.16 -15.08
C GLY A 21 12.49 -1.69 -16.32
N LEU A 22 12.50 -2.49 -17.39
CA LEU A 22 11.76 -2.21 -18.63
C LEU A 22 10.38 -2.89 -18.68
N THR A 23 10.09 -3.77 -17.74
CA THR A 23 8.86 -4.55 -17.70
C THR A 23 7.75 -3.76 -17.03
N THR A 24 6.59 -3.68 -17.67
CA THR A 24 5.38 -3.11 -17.09
C THR A 24 4.31 -4.20 -16.96
N MET A 25 3.62 -4.23 -15.82
CA MET A 25 2.63 -5.25 -15.48
C MET A 25 1.45 -4.62 -14.75
N PRO A 26 0.26 -5.24 -14.77
CA PRO A 26 -0.87 -4.77 -13.98
C PRO A 26 -0.55 -4.83 -12.48
N ALA A 27 -1.03 -3.85 -11.73
CA ALA A 27 -0.88 -3.79 -10.29
C ALA A 27 -2.21 -3.41 -9.63
N ARG A 28 -2.40 -3.79 -8.37
CA ARG A 28 -3.58 -3.42 -7.59
C ARG A 28 -3.16 -2.73 -6.31
N PHE A 29 -3.71 -1.56 -6.06
CA PHE A 29 -3.60 -0.88 -4.78
C PHE A 29 -4.85 -1.15 -3.96
N ALA A 30 -4.70 -1.54 -2.70
CA ALA A 30 -5.80 -1.68 -1.77
C ALA A 30 -5.58 -0.72 -0.60
N VAL A 31 -6.52 0.20 -0.38
CA VAL A 31 -6.50 1.12 0.75
C VAL A 31 -7.56 0.68 1.75
N GLN A 32 -7.16 0.51 3.01
CA GLN A 32 -8.03 0.07 4.08
C GLN A 32 -7.96 1.05 5.25
N CYS A 33 -9.14 1.33 5.81
CA CYS A 33 -9.29 2.05 7.06
C CYS A 33 -10.18 1.23 7.97
N THR A 34 -9.69 0.92 9.17
CA THR A 34 -10.49 0.33 10.24
C THR A 34 -10.64 1.37 11.35
N ALA A 35 -11.89 1.67 11.71
CA ALA A 35 -12.18 2.56 12.83
C ALA A 35 -11.84 1.86 14.16
N SER A 36 -11.49 2.65 15.18
CA SER A 36 -11.39 2.12 16.53
C SER A 36 -12.77 1.70 17.03
N GLY A 37 -12.81 0.60 17.76
CA GLY A 37 -14.01 0.11 18.43
C GLY A 37 -13.67 -0.60 19.73
N PRO A 38 -14.68 -1.12 20.46
CA PRO A 38 -14.49 -1.75 21.77
C PRO A 38 -13.46 -2.90 21.75
N ASN A 39 -13.33 -3.58 20.61
CA ASN A 39 -12.47 -4.75 20.44
C ASN A 39 -11.42 -4.58 19.33
N ALA A 40 -11.25 -3.38 18.77
CA ALA A 40 -10.35 -3.16 17.64
C ALA A 40 -9.59 -1.83 17.79
N THR A 41 -8.25 -1.94 17.74
CA THR A 41 -7.39 -0.77 17.60
C THR A 41 -7.46 -0.36 16.14
N GLY A 42 -8.11 0.77 15.83
CA GLY A 42 -8.26 1.22 14.45
C GLY A 42 -6.90 1.33 13.74
N ALA A 43 -6.88 1.12 12.44
CA ALA A 43 -5.66 1.10 11.64
C ALA A 43 -5.90 1.70 10.25
N LEU A 44 -4.83 2.21 9.65
CA LEU A 44 -4.80 2.70 8.29
C LEU A 44 -3.76 1.90 7.52
N GLY A 45 -4.11 1.45 6.32
CA GLY A 45 -3.23 0.61 5.51
C GLY A 45 -3.36 0.88 4.02
N ILE A 46 -2.24 0.71 3.32
CA ILE A 46 -2.18 0.65 1.87
C ILE A 46 -1.31 -0.53 1.46
N ALA A 47 -1.82 -1.34 0.54
CA ALA A 47 -1.13 -2.47 -0.03
C ALA A 47 -1.00 -2.35 -1.54
N LEU A 48 0.11 -2.84 -2.08
CA LEU A 48 0.39 -2.99 -3.50
C LEU A 48 0.53 -4.48 -3.81
N SER A 49 -0.35 -5.00 -4.65
CA SER A 49 -0.29 -6.38 -5.14
C SER A 49 0.15 -6.40 -6.60
N VAL A 50 1.14 -7.23 -6.90
CA VAL A 50 1.66 -7.44 -8.25
C VAL A 50 1.72 -8.93 -8.58
N PRO A 51 1.43 -9.34 -9.83
CA PRO A 51 1.59 -10.72 -10.25
C PRO A 51 3.08 -11.10 -10.28
N VAL A 52 3.39 -12.26 -9.74
CA VAL A 52 4.72 -12.87 -9.67
C VAL A 52 4.59 -14.29 -10.20
N GLY A 53 4.68 -14.48 -11.51
CA GLY A 53 4.57 -15.79 -12.14
C GLY A 53 5.28 -15.82 -13.50
N GLY A 54 5.89 -16.96 -13.83
CA GLY A 54 6.72 -17.16 -15.02
C GLY A 54 8.17 -16.67 -14.83
N ASP A 55 9.00 -16.83 -15.88
CA ASP A 55 10.37 -16.28 -15.96
C ASP A 55 10.33 -14.78 -15.65
N GLN A 56 10.67 -14.44 -14.40
CA GLN A 56 10.34 -13.17 -13.80
C GLN A 56 11.12 -12.03 -14.50
N PRO A 57 10.45 -11.14 -15.26
CA PRO A 57 11.18 -10.21 -16.10
C PRO A 57 11.71 -9.06 -15.23
N GLY A 58 13.01 -9.03 -14.97
CA GLY A 58 13.70 -7.87 -14.42
C GLY A 58 14.40 -8.04 -13.07
N GLY A 59 14.46 -9.25 -12.50
CA GLY A 59 15.37 -9.56 -11.38
C GLY A 59 15.13 -8.77 -10.08
N PHE A 60 13.89 -8.34 -9.83
CA PHE A 60 13.51 -7.81 -8.52
C PHE A 60 13.28 -8.98 -7.55
N ASP A 61 14.03 -8.99 -6.46
CA ASP A 61 13.97 -10.01 -5.42
C ASP A 61 12.80 -9.72 -4.47
N PHE A 62 11.66 -10.37 -4.71
CA PHE A 62 10.47 -10.25 -3.87
C PHE A 62 10.65 -10.96 -2.51
N ASP A 63 11.39 -12.06 -2.48
CA ASP A 63 11.62 -12.87 -1.27
C ASP A 63 12.36 -12.07 -0.20
N ALA A 64 13.24 -11.15 -0.59
CA ALA A 64 13.92 -10.24 0.34
C ALA A 64 12.98 -9.35 1.17
N PHE A 65 11.74 -9.16 0.71
CA PHE A 65 10.72 -8.34 1.36
C PHE A 65 9.66 -9.15 2.10
N GLU A 66 9.71 -10.49 2.05
CA GLU A 66 8.73 -11.33 2.74
C GLU A 66 8.85 -11.18 4.27
N GLY A 67 7.70 -11.10 4.94
CA GLY A 67 7.58 -10.99 6.39
C GLY A 67 7.45 -9.55 6.90
N PRO A 68 7.35 -9.38 8.23
CA PRO A 68 7.01 -8.09 8.86
C PRO A 68 8.12 -7.04 8.76
N THR A 69 9.37 -7.45 8.52
CA THR A 69 10.53 -6.56 8.46
C THR A 69 11.33 -6.64 7.17
N GLY A 70 11.08 -7.65 6.31
CA GLY A 70 12.03 -8.06 5.28
C GLY A 70 13.41 -8.40 5.86
N SER A 71 14.31 -8.97 5.06
CA SER A 71 15.70 -9.15 5.50
C SER A 71 16.50 -7.84 5.49
N ARG A 72 15.96 -6.79 4.86
CA ARG A 72 16.52 -5.43 4.82
C ARG A 72 15.41 -4.40 5.02
N ARG A 73 15.62 -3.43 5.91
CA ARG A 73 14.74 -2.24 6.10
C ARG A 73 14.84 -1.28 4.92
N VAL A 74 14.54 -1.74 3.72
CA VAL A 74 14.55 -0.92 2.53
C VAL A 74 13.26 -0.13 2.47
N LEU A 75 13.39 1.20 2.36
CA LEU A 75 12.28 2.11 2.54
C LEU A 75 11.40 2.14 1.29
N THR A 76 10.12 1.84 1.49
CA THR A 76 9.07 2.16 0.52
C THR A 76 8.83 3.66 0.54
N THR A 77 8.84 4.30 -0.62
CA THR A 77 8.36 5.67 -0.77
C THR A 77 6.93 5.66 -1.32
N LEU A 78 6.01 6.31 -0.59
CA LEU A 78 4.67 6.61 -1.09
C LEU A 78 4.59 8.09 -1.44
N THR A 79 4.05 8.39 -2.62
CA THR A 79 3.78 9.75 -3.08
C THR A 79 2.33 9.88 -3.55
N VAL A 80 1.59 10.86 -3.05
CA VAL A 80 0.22 11.18 -3.49
C VAL A 80 0.08 12.69 -3.61
N GLY A 81 -0.28 13.19 -4.79
CA GLY A 81 -0.58 14.63 -4.97
C GLY A 81 0.55 15.59 -4.53
N GLY A 82 1.81 15.14 -4.57
CA GLY A 82 2.98 15.88 -4.09
C GLY A 82 3.40 15.60 -2.64
N ALA A 83 2.53 15.02 -1.81
CA ALA A 83 2.89 14.55 -0.48
C ALA A 83 3.72 13.27 -0.58
N ARG A 84 4.93 13.26 0.00
CA ARG A 84 5.89 12.15 -0.09
C ARG A 84 6.35 11.72 1.30
N GLN A 85 6.29 10.43 1.60
CA GLN A 85 6.80 9.87 2.85
C GLN A 85 7.47 8.51 2.61
N ARG A 86 8.34 8.12 3.54
CA ARG A 86 9.05 6.84 3.55
C ARG A 86 8.54 5.93 4.67
N PHE A 87 8.38 4.66 4.36
CA PHE A 87 7.81 3.64 5.23
C PHE A 87 8.63 2.35 5.17
N ALA A 88 8.53 1.54 6.22
CA ALA A 88 8.85 0.12 6.13
C ALA A 88 7.59 -0.59 5.61
N ALA A 89 7.72 -1.34 4.52
CA ALA A 89 6.66 -2.22 4.06
C ALA A 89 6.94 -3.66 4.49
N SER A 90 5.87 -4.39 4.76
CA SER A 90 5.87 -5.83 4.95
C SER A 90 5.41 -6.52 3.67
N GLY A 91 6.10 -7.57 3.24
CA GLY A 91 5.76 -8.36 2.07
C GLY A 91 5.11 -9.69 2.42
N SER A 92 4.26 -10.20 1.53
CA SER A 92 3.68 -11.55 1.64
C SER A 92 3.23 -12.09 0.28
N TYR A 93 3.35 -13.40 0.07
CA TYR A 93 2.77 -14.06 -1.09
C TYR A 93 1.30 -14.43 -0.88
N ALA A 94 0.47 -14.09 -1.87
CA ALA A 94 -0.83 -14.70 -2.07
C ALA A 94 -0.71 -15.75 -3.18
N ASN A 95 -0.84 -17.03 -2.79
CA ASN A 95 -0.92 -18.19 -3.67
C ASN A 95 0.21 -18.32 -4.72
N ALA A 96 1.47 -18.12 -4.34
CA ALA A 96 2.69 -18.23 -5.17
C ALA A 96 2.68 -17.44 -6.51
N ARG A 97 1.65 -16.62 -6.74
CA ARG A 97 1.37 -15.95 -8.01
C ARG A 97 1.19 -14.46 -7.86
N VAL A 98 0.97 -13.97 -6.65
CA VAL A 98 0.80 -12.56 -6.34
C VAL A 98 1.66 -12.25 -5.13
N PHE A 99 2.48 -11.20 -5.24
CA PHE A 99 3.20 -10.65 -4.10
C PHE A 99 2.54 -9.35 -3.68
N THR A 100 2.35 -9.18 -2.37
CA THR A 100 1.74 -8.00 -1.78
C THR A 100 2.74 -7.30 -0.86
N LEU A 101 3.01 -6.03 -1.11
CA LEU A 101 3.72 -5.13 -0.20
C LEU A 101 2.70 -4.27 0.53
N ALA A 102 2.77 -4.19 1.85
CA ALA A 102 1.83 -3.44 2.68
C ALA A 102 2.55 -2.44 3.59
N VAL A 103 2.02 -1.22 3.64
CA VAL A 103 2.35 -0.22 4.65
C VAL A 103 1.10 -0.05 5.51
N SER A 104 1.23 -0.26 6.81
CA SER A 104 0.13 -0.05 7.75
C SER A 104 0.60 0.67 9.01
N ALA A 105 -0.34 1.38 9.62
CA ALA A 105 -0.14 2.05 10.90
C ALA A 105 -1.37 1.82 11.79
N ALA A 106 -1.13 1.46 13.04
CA ALA A 106 -2.18 1.31 14.04
C ALA A 106 -2.38 2.63 14.79
N ARG A 107 -3.61 2.91 15.27
CA ARG A 107 -3.94 4.09 16.09
C ARG A 107 -3.04 4.25 17.32
N THR A 108 -2.50 3.15 17.86
CA THR A 108 -1.55 3.16 18.98
C THR A 108 -0.17 3.72 18.60
N ASP A 109 0.21 3.72 17.32
CA ASP A 109 1.41 4.39 16.80
C ASP A 109 1.02 5.71 16.12
N ALA A 110 0.89 6.75 16.94
CA ALA A 110 0.47 8.08 16.49
C ALA A 110 1.39 8.67 15.40
N ALA A 111 2.70 8.40 15.46
CA ALA A 111 3.66 8.94 14.51
C ALA A 111 3.54 8.27 13.14
N ALA A 112 3.46 6.93 13.09
CA ALA A 112 3.24 6.20 11.84
C ALA A 112 1.86 6.53 11.24
N MET A 113 0.84 6.66 12.09
CA MET A 113 -0.51 7.05 11.65
C MET A 113 -0.53 8.45 11.06
N ALA A 114 0.08 9.43 11.71
CA ALA A 114 0.14 10.80 11.20
C ALA A 114 0.85 10.87 9.83
N LYS A 115 1.94 10.11 9.65
CA LYS A 115 2.66 10.04 8.36
C LYS A 115 1.80 9.45 7.26
N LEU A 116 1.18 8.29 7.50
CA LEU A 116 0.37 7.61 6.49
C LEU A 116 -0.91 8.41 6.18
N ALA A 117 -1.54 8.96 7.21
CA ALA A 117 -2.67 9.87 7.07
C ALA A 117 -2.31 11.12 6.25
N GLY A 118 -1.15 11.72 6.50
CA GLY A 118 -0.68 12.89 5.77
C GLY A 118 -0.57 12.65 4.26
N VAL A 119 -0.03 11.50 3.85
CA VAL A 119 0.03 11.11 2.42
C VAL A 119 -1.37 10.87 1.86
N LEU A 120 -2.20 10.09 2.55
CA LEU A 120 -3.53 9.74 2.05
C LEU A 120 -4.53 10.91 2.06
N ARG A 121 -4.30 11.96 2.85
CA ARG A 121 -5.09 13.21 2.78
C ARG A 121 -4.88 13.98 1.46
N ALA A 122 -3.74 13.79 0.79
CA ALA A 122 -3.48 14.44 -0.50
C ALA A 122 -4.26 13.82 -1.68
N THR A 123 -4.99 12.72 -1.43
CA THR A 123 -5.80 12.00 -2.40
C THR A 123 -6.96 12.87 -2.90
N LYS A 124 -6.89 13.30 -4.16
CA LYS A 124 -7.96 14.04 -4.85
C LYS A 124 -8.05 13.61 -6.31
N ALA A 125 -9.16 13.92 -6.96
CA ALA A 125 -9.31 13.65 -8.39
C ALA A 125 -8.18 14.31 -9.19
N GLY A 126 -7.62 13.59 -10.16
CA GLY A 126 -6.50 14.05 -10.99
C GLY A 126 -5.12 13.93 -10.32
N THR A 127 -5.02 13.34 -9.12
CA THR A 127 -3.71 13.02 -8.53
C THR A 127 -3.28 11.60 -8.86
N THR A 128 -1.97 11.37 -8.85
CA THR A 128 -1.38 10.04 -8.98
C THR A 128 -0.97 9.54 -7.60
N LEU A 129 -1.34 8.31 -7.28
CA LEU A 129 -0.76 7.55 -6.19
C LEU A 129 0.40 6.74 -6.75
N MET A 130 1.59 6.98 -6.21
CA MET A 130 2.83 6.35 -6.64
C MET A 130 3.50 5.62 -5.47
N TRP A 131 3.89 4.39 -5.73
CA TRP A 131 4.66 3.53 -4.85
C TRP A 131 6.04 3.32 -5.46
N GLN A 132 7.08 3.50 -4.68
CA GLN A 132 8.45 3.19 -5.10
C GLN A 132 9.09 2.32 -4.03
N GLN A 133 9.41 1.09 -4.41
CA GLN A 133 10.14 0.13 -3.61
C GLN A 133 11.56 0.04 -4.14
N GLU A 134 12.52 0.49 -3.34
CA GLU A 134 13.94 0.29 -3.64
C GLU A 134 14.27 -1.22 -3.63
N SER A 135 15.29 -1.64 -4.37
CA SER A 135 15.73 -3.04 -4.39
C SER A 135 16.45 -3.41 -3.09
N ALA A 136 16.29 -4.66 -2.65
CA ALA A 136 17.09 -5.20 -1.56
C ALA A 136 18.58 -5.22 -1.89
N THR A 137 18.95 -5.36 -3.17
CA THR A 137 20.34 -5.41 -3.62
C THR A 137 20.76 -4.05 -4.20
N ALA A 138 21.85 -3.48 -3.69
CA ALA A 138 22.38 -2.22 -4.18
C ALA A 138 22.70 -2.30 -5.69
N GLY A 139 22.33 -1.26 -6.45
CA GLY A 139 22.54 -1.20 -7.89
C GLY A 139 21.58 -2.04 -8.75
N ARG A 140 20.61 -2.75 -8.14
CA ARG A 140 19.54 -3.45 -8.87
C ARG A 140 18.32 -2.56 -9.06
N VAL A 141 17.50 -2.91 -10.05
CA VAL A 141 16.26 -2.19 -10.36
C VAL A 141 15.26 -2.35 -9.21
N GLY A 142 14.65 -1.23 -8.83
CA GLY A 142 13.52 -1.21 -7.90
C GLY A 142 12.20 -1.50 -8.61
N LEU A 143 11.15 -1.63 -7.80
CA LEU A 143 9.77 -1.71 -8.26
C LEU A 143 9.11 -0.34 -8.09
N SER A 144 8.49 0.16 -9.14
CA SER A 144 7.66 1.36 -9.07
C SER A 144 6.25 1.03 -9.52
N ALA A 145 5.24 1.52 -8.83
CA ALA A 145 3.85 1.35 -9.26
C ALA A 145 3.11 2.67 -9.16
N ARG A 146 2.14 2.86 -10.05
CA ARG A 146 1.31 4.06 -10.08
C ARG A 146 -0.12 3.76 -10.45
N VAL A 147 -1.03 4.58 -9.92
CA VAL A 147 -2.42 4.65 -10.34
C VAL A 147 -2.85 6.11 -10.38
N GLU A 148 -3.52 6.50 -11.45
CA GLU A 148 -4.16 7.81 -11.57
C GLU A 148 -5.55 7.75 -10.95
N LEU A 149 -5.87 8.73 -10.12
CA LEU A 149 -7.13 8.76 -9.40
C LEU A 149 -8.15 9.55 -10.19
N GLY A 150 -9.08 8.83 -10.81
CA GLY A 150 -10.27 9.43 -11.41
C GLY A 150 -11.20 10.02 -10.35
N PRO A 151 -12.22 10.79 -10.78
CA PRO A 151 -13.18 11.41 -9.86
C PRO A 151 -13.94 10.41 -8.98
N LEU A 152 -14.26 9.23 -9.52
CA LEU A 152 -14.98 8.19 -8.79
C LEU A 152 -14.08 7.49 -7.77
N GLU A 153 -12.86 7.13 -8.14
CA GLU A 153 -11.89 6.53 -7.22
C GLU A 153 -11.55 7.47 -6.07
N ALA A 154 -11.30 8.75 -6.37
CA ALA A 154 -10.98 9.75 -5.36
C ALA A 154 -12.14 9.93 -4.36
N ARG A 155 -13.39 9.95 -4.82
CA ARG A 155 -14.57 10.01 -3.94
C ARG A 155 -14.71 8.76 -3.07
N ARG A 156 -14.49 7.57 -3.64
CA ARG A 156 -14.53 6.29 -2.90
C ARG A 156 -13.46 6.24 -1.83
N LEU A 157 -12.22 6.61 -2.16
CA LEU A 157 -11.10 6.69 -1.22
C LEU A 157 -11.40 7.70 -0.11
N SER A 158 -11.79 8.93 -0.47
CA SER A 158 -12.13 9.97 0.51
C SER A 158 -13.21 9.49 1.48
N THR A 159 -14.26 8.83 0.97
CA THR A 159 -15.34 8.28 1.81
C THR A 159 -14.84 7.18 2.74
N ALA A 160 -14.07 6.22 2.23
CA ALA A 160 -13.53 5.12 3.03
C ALA A 160 -12.56 5.60 4.12
N LEU A 161 -11.81 6.68 3.84
CA LEU A 161 -10.80 7.22 4.74
C LEU A 161 -11.35 8.11 5.85
N LYS A 162 -12.63 8.52 5.80
CA LYS A 162 -13.24 9.43 6.80
C LYS A 162 -13.05 8.93 8.24
N GLY A 163 -13.19 7.62 8.50
CA GLY A 163 -13.05 7.06 9.86
C GLY A 163 -11.62 7.05 10.43
N CYS A 164 -10.60 7.23 9.57
CA CYS A 164 -9.20 7.23 9.97
C CYS A 164 -8.55 8.61 9.89
N LEU A 165 -9.07 9.50 9.03
CA LEU A 165 -8.48 10.81 8.77
C LEU A 165 -9.25 11.97 9.41
N GLY A 166 -10.51 11.75 9.80
CA GLY A 166 -11.38 12.70 10.48
C GLY A 166 -11.14 12.79 11.98
#